data_AF-A0A6I5R1N6-F1
#
_entry.id   AF-A0A6I5R1N6-F1
#
_cell.length_a   1.000
_cell.length_b   1.000
_cell.length_c   1.000
_cell.angle_alpha   90.00
_cell.angle_beta   90.00
_cell.angle_gamma   90.00
#
_symmetry.space_group_name_H-M   'P 1'
#
loop_
_entity.id
_entity.type
_entity.pdbx_description
1 polymer ?
#
loop_
_entity_poly.entity_id
_entity_poly.type
_entity_poly.pdbx_seq_one_letter_code
_entity_poly.pdbx_strand_id
1 'polypeptide(L)'
;MPFRASKVIRALKRFFSEQNAVAGVADAFLIVTVANSFMMVTGLDTPKEGQFAYIHLLLRLGLLIGIWGIWDFSYTIASTKAFFRDLRAGIGRYIRHNVYDAIAITYTSAIVLLCVAGSTGLFPLHGGRALYQGLLWLFPVVCTGILVIKVLGKKD
;
A
#
# COMPACT_ATOMS: atom_id res chain seq x y z
N MET A 1 -1.55 33.28 -7.64
CA MET A 1 -1.34 33.05 -6.19
C MET A 1 -0.05 32.27 -6.02
N PRO A 2 1.02 32.81 -5.40
CA PRO A 2 2.28 32.10 -5.29
C PRO A 2 2.13 30.93 -4.31
N PHE A 3 2.31 29.71 -4.81
CA PHE A 3 2.35 28.48 -4.04
C PHE A 3 3.50 28.58 -3.01
N ARG A 4 3.18 28.90 -1.75
CA ARG A 4 4.17 28.89 -0.65
C ARG A 4 4.51 27.44 -0.33
N ALA A 5 5.53 26.89 -0.98
CA ALA A 5 6.03 25.52 -0.80
C ALA A 5 6.20 25.15 0.70
N SER A 6 6.60 26.09 1.55
CA SER A 6 6.76 25.86 2.99
C SER A 6 5.47 25.52 3.74
N LYS A 7 4.30 26.01 3.30
CA LYS A 7 3.00 25.64 3.89
C LYS A 7 2.58 24.25 3.45
N VAL A 8 2.82 23.89 2.18
CA VAL A 8 2.51 22.56 1.63
C VAL A 8 3.38 21.49 2.29
N ILE A 9 4.68 21.75 2.42
CA ILE A 9 5.61 20.84 3.12
C ILE A 9 5.20 20.63 4.58
N ARG A 10 4.74 21.69 5.26
CA ARG A 10 4.30 21.59 6.66
C ARG A 10 2.96 20.85 6.80
N ALA A 11 2.04 21.04 5.87
CA ALA A 11 0.78 20.32 5.82
C ALA A 11 0.98 18.83 5.50
N LEU A 12 1.85 18.51 4.53
CA LEU A 12 2.30 17.14 4.24
C LEU A 12 2.94 16.53 5.48
N LYS A 13 3.90 17.22 6.11
CA LYS A 13 4.55 16.72 7.33
C LYS A 13 3.56 16.46 8.46
N ARG A 14 2.53 17.29 8.63
CA ARG A 14 1.50 17.10 9.66
C ARG A 14 0.57 15.94 9.34
N PHE A 15 0.10 15.84 8.10
CA PHE A 15 -0.71 14.73 7.62
C PHE A 15 0.04 13.39 7.75
N PHE A 16 1.34 13.39 7.42
CA PHE A 16 2.21 12.21 7.54
C PHE A 16 2.66 11.91 8.97
N SER A 17 2.68 12.90 9.88
CA SER A 17 3.04 12.68 11.29
C SER A 17 1.91 12.06 12.11
N GLU A 18 0.65 12.19 11.66
CA GLU A 18 -0.52 11.60 12.34
C GLU A 18 -0.76 10.13 11.94
N GLN A 19 -0.20 9.68 10.82
CA GLN A 19 -0.31 8.30 10.35
C GLN A 19 0.92 7.47 10.72
N ASN A 20 0.73 6.19 11.04
CA ASN A 20 1.84 5.26 11.21
C ASN A 20 2.70 5.20 9.94
N ALA A 21 4.02 5.08 10.08
CA ALA A 21 4.92 5.13 8.92
C ALA A 21 4.66 4.00 7.91
N VAL A 22 4.33 2.82 8.42
CA VAL A 22 3.92 1.67 7.61
C VAL A 22 2.62 1.96 6.86
N ALA A 23 1.65 2.59 7.52
CA ALA A 23 0.37 2.94 6.91
C ALA A 23 0.53 4.02 5.83
N GLY A 24 1.35 5.05 6.08
CA GLY A 24 1.58 6.12 5.10
C GLY A 24 2.34 5.65 3.85
N VAL A 25 3.33 4.77 4.00
CA VAL A 25 3.99 4.13 2.85
C VAL A 25 2.99 3.26 2.07
N ALA A 26 2.19 2.46 2.79
CA ALA A 26 1.18 1.59 2.19
C ALA A 26 0.09 2.38 1.46
N ASP A 27 -0.35 3.50 2.02
CA ASP A 27 -1.35 4.40 1.41
C ASP A 27 -0.80 5.05 0.13
N ALA A 28 0.41 5.61 0.20
CA ALA A 28 1.07 6.16 -0.97
C ALA A 28 1.25 5.11 -2.08
N PHE A 29 1.66 3.90 -1.71
CA PHE A 29 1.82 2.80 -2.66
C PHE A 29 0.48 2.37 -3.26
N LEU A 30 -0.58 2.27 -2.44
CA LEU A 30 -1.92 1.94 -2.88
C LEU A 30 -2.44 2.95 -3.91
N ILE A 31 -2.37 4.25 -3.59
CA ILE A 31 -2.86 5.33 -4.46
C ILE A 31 -2.14 5.27 -5.82
N VAL A 32 -0.81 5.21 -5.82
CA VAL A 32 -0.02 5.16 -7.05
C VAL A 32 -0.28 3.87 -7.82
N THR A 33 -0.49 2.75 -7.14
CA THR A 33 -0.76 1.46 -7.79
C THR A 33 -2.15 1.42 -8.43
N VAL A 34 -3.19 1.90 -7.75
CA VAL A 34 -4.55 1.97 -8.31
C VAL A 34 -4.59 2.94 -9.48
N ALA A 35 -3.99 4.12 -9.35
CA ALA A 35 -3.92 5.11 -10.43
C ALA A 35 -3.17 4.55 -11.66
N ASN A 36 -2.00 3.96 -11.46
CA ASN A 36 -1.22 3.41 -12.58
C ASN A 36 -1.91 2.20 -13.20
N SER A 37 -2.57 1.35 -12.40
CA SER A 37 -3.34 0.22 -12.93
C SER A 37 -4.51 0.71 -13.77
N PHE A 38 -5.21 1.76 -13.35
CA PHE A 38 -6.27 2.39 -14.14
C PHE A 38 -5.73 2.95 -15.46
N MET A 39 -4.60 3.66 -15.44
CA MET A 39 -3.97 4.19 -16.66
C MET A 39 -3.58 3.07 -17.64
N MET A 40 -3.00 1.98 -17.14
CA MET A 40 -2.60 0.84 -17.97
C MET A 40 -3.79 0.05 -18.52
N VAL A 41 -4.89 -0.03 -17.77
CA VAL A 41 -6.12 -0.71 -18.22
C VAL A 41 -6.90 0.13 -19.23
N THR A 42 -6.90 1.47 -19.10
CA THR A 42 -7.56 2.39 -20.04
C THR A 42 -6.73 2.69 -21.29
N GLY A 43 -5.45 2.28 -21.32
CA GLY A 43 -4.55 2.50 -22.45
C GLY A 43 -3.87 3.87 -22.44
N LEU A 44 -3.96 4.61 -21.33
CA LEU A 44 -3.22 5.86 -21.12
C LEU A 44 -1.72 5.63 -20.87
N ASP A 45 -1.34 4.43 -20.40
CA ASP A 45 0.05 3.99 -20.26
C ASP A 45 0.21 2.54 -20.75
N THR A 46 1.44 2.17 -21.11
CA THR A 46 1.80 0.83 -21.58
C THR A 46 1.95 -0.14 -20.41
N PRO A 47 1.16 -1.24 -20.36
CA PRO A 47 1.31 -2.23 -19.31
C PRO A 47 2.69 -2.89 -19.40
N LYS A 48 3.29 -3.15 -18.24
CA LYS A 48 4.55 -3.89 -18.18
C LYS A 48 4.25 -5.38 -18.27
N GLU A 49 5.04 -6.10 -19.06
CA GLU A 49 4.81 -7.50 -19.38
C GLU A 49 5.74 -8.42 -18.58
N GLY A 50 5.29 -9.66 -18.34
CA GLY A 50 6.07 -10.71 -17.70
C GLY A 50 6.61 -10.35 -16.31
N GLN A 51 7.78 -10.90 -15.98
CA GLN A 51 8.44 -10.72 -14.67
C GLN A 51 8.77 -9.25 -14.36
N PHE A 52 9.00 -8.44 -15.40
CA PHE A 52 9.33 -7.03 -15.24
C PHE A 52 8.21 -6.24 -14.57
N ALA A 53 6.95 -6.61 -14.77
CA ALA A 53 5.81 -5.96 -14.12
C ALA A 53 5.86 -6.07 -12.59
N TYR A 54 6.22 -7.25 -12.08
CA TYR A 54 6.31 -7.54 -10.65
C TYR A 54 7.52 -6.87 -10.02
N ILE A 55 8.67 -6.90 -10.71
CA ILE A 55 9.89 -6.21 -10.26
C ILE A 55 9.65 -4.70 -10.22
N HIS A 56 8.97 -4.12 -11.22
CA HIS A 56 8.64 -2.70 -11.26
C HIS A 56 7.74 -2.27 -10.08
N LEU A 57 6.77 -3.11 -9.70
CA LEU A 57 5.91 -2.85 -8.53
C LEU A 57 6.72 -2.91 -7.22
N LEU A 58 7.59 -3.91 -7.06
CA LEU A 58 8.47 -4.01 -5.89
C LEU A 58 9.46 -2.85 -5.82
N LEU A 59 10.01 -2.43 -6.96
CA LEU A 59 10.92 -1.29 -7.04
C LEU A 59 10.22 0.00 -6.61
N ARG A 60 8.98 0.22 -7.07
CA ARG A 60 8.18 1.38 -6.65
C ARG A 60 7.95 1.40 -5.14
N LEU A 61 7.59 0.25 -4.55
CA LEU A 61 7.45 0.14 -3.11
C LEU A 61 8.78 0.42 -2.38
N GLY A 62 9.88 -0.14 -2.88
CA GLY A 62 11.22 0.10 -2.34
C GLY A 62 11.63 1.57 -2.38
N LEU A 63 11.31 2.29 -3.46
CA LEU A 63 11.54 3.73 -3.56
C LEU A 63 10.73 4.52 -2.53
N LEU A 64 9.44 4.17 -2.32
CA LEU A 64 8.61 4.82 -1.31
C LEU A 64 9.14 4.59 0.12
N ILE A 65 9.54 3.35 0.43
CA ILE A 65 10.17 3.00 1.70
C ILE A 65 11.48 3.79 1.89
N GLY A 66 12.31 3.87 0.84
CA GLY A 66 13.59 4.58 0.87
C GLY A 66 13.41 6.08 1.12
N ILE A 67 12.47 6.73 0.42
CA ILE A 67 12.16 8.16 0.60
C ILE A 67 11.72 8.42 2.04
N TRP A 68 10.81 7.60 2.57
CA TRP A 68 10.33 7.72 3.95
C TRP A 68 11.45 7.50 4.98
N GLY A 69 12.27 6.47 4.78
CA GLY A 69 13.39 6.14 5.65
C GLY A 69 14.44 7.25 5.70
N ILE A 70 14.71 7.92 4.58
CA ILE A 70 15.66 9.05 4.53
C ILE A 70 15.07 10.29 5.19
N TRP A 71 13.77 10.55 5.02
CA TRP A 71 13.14 11.77 5.53
C TRP A 71 12.98 11.78 7.05
N ASP A 72 12.59 10.66 7.65
CA ASP A 72 12.39 10.57 9.10
C ASP A 72 12.70 9.16 9.63
N PHE A 73 13.99 8.80 9.65
CA PHE A 73 14.46 7.48 10.02
C PHE A 73 14.07 7.05 11.44
N SER A 74 14.26 7.95 12.41
CA SER A 74 13.97 7.69 13.82
C SER A 74 12.47 7.46 14.06
N TYR A 75 11.61 8.28 13.44
CA TYR A 75 10.17 8.08 13.48
C TYR A 75 9.76 6.77 12.79
N THR A 76 10.33 6.49 11.61
CA THR A 76 10.01 5.29 10.83
C THR A 76 10.29 4.01 11.62
N ILE A 77 11.44 3.91 12.29
CA ILE A 77 11.77 2.74 13.12
C ILE A 77 10.84 2.64 14.33
N ALA A 78 10.61 3.75 15.04
CA ALA A 78 9.76 3.75 16.24
C ALA A 78 8.31 3.36 15.91
N SER A 79 7.75 3.96 14.85
CA SER A 79 6.40 3.67 14.36
C SER A 79 6.27 2.23 13.85
N THR A 80 7.26 1.73 13.12
CA THR A 80 7.27 0.33 12.66
C THR A 80 7.28 -0.66 13.84
N LYS A 81 8.08 -0.40 14.88
CA LYS A 81 8.08 -1.23 16.10
C LYS A 81 6.74 -1.20 16.83
N ALA A 82 6.12 -0.02 16.94
CA ALA A 82 4.79 0.12 17.54
C ALA A 82 3.74 -0.68 16.76
N PHE A 83 3.75 -0.58 15.42
CA PHE A 83 2.88 -1.34 14.55
C PHE A 83 3.02 -2.86 14.74
N PHE A 84 4.24 -3.41 14.78
CA PHE A 84 4.44 -4.84 15.04
C PHE A 84 3.98 -5.28 16.42
N ARG A 85 4.15 -4.43 17.43
CA ARG A 85 3.63 -4.69 18.78
C ARG A 85 2.11 -4.74 18.79
N ASP A 86 1.44 -3.84 18.08
CA ASP A 86 -0.02 -3.78 18.00
C ASP A 86 -0.58 -4.96 17.19
N LEU A 87 0.09 -5.37 16.09
CA LEU A 87 -0.23 -6.59 15.37
C LEU A 87 -0.10 -7.84 16.26
N ARG A 88 0.97 -7.93 17.04
CA ARG A 88 1.18 -9.03 18.00
C ARG A 88 0.13 -9.03 19.10
N ALA A 89 -0.34 -7.85 19.52
CA ALA A 89 -1.45 -7.72 20.46
C ALA A 89 -2.78 -8.16 19.83
N GLY A 90 -2.95 -8.08 18.52
CA GLY A 90 -4.06 -8.71 17.82
C GLY A 90 -4.55 -7.92 16.61
N ILE A 91 -4.47 -8.54 15.44
CA ILE A 91 -4.86 -7.97 14.14
C ILE A 91 -6.31 -7.45 14.14
N GLY A 92 -7.24 -8.20 14.75
CA GLY A 92 -8.67 -7.80 14.80
C GLY A 92 -8.93 -6.53 15.62
N ARG A 93 -8.10 -6.23 16.63
CA ARG A 93 -8.20 -4.97 17.39
C ARG A 93 -7.67 -3.80 16.57
N TYR A 94 -6.55 -4.00 15.88
CA TYR A 94 -5.98 -2.99 15.01
C TYR A 94 -6.94 -2.59 13.87
N ILE A 95 -7.54 -3.57 13.19
CA ILE A 95 -8.52 -3.34 12.11
C ILE A 95 -9.73 -2.54 12.59
N ARG A 96 -10.22 -2.79 13.82
CA ARG A 96 -11.38 -2.08 14.36
C ARG A 96 -11.15 -0.59 14.54
N HIS A 97 -9.96 -0.19 14.98
CA HIS A 97 -9.62 1.21 15.25
C HIS A 97 -9.08 1.94 14.02
N ASN A 98 -8.32 1.27 13.16
CA ASN A 98 -7.63 1.89 12.03
C ASN A 98 -8.01 1.23 10.70
N VAL A 99 -9.27 1.36 10.30
CA VAL A 99 -9.83 0.69 9.11
C VAL A 99 -9.09 1.08 7.83
N TYR A 100 -8.82 2.37 7.64
CA TYR A 100 -8.14 2.88 6.45
C TYR A 100 -6.70 2.36 6.36
N ASP A 101 -5.94 2.47 7.45
CA ASP A 101 -4.59 1.91 7.53
C ASP A 101 -4.60 0.40 7.27
N ALA A 102 -5.57 -0.32 7.83
CA ALA A 102 -5.69 -1.75 7.62
C ALA A 102 -5.96 -2.11 6.15
N ILE A 103 -6.79 -1.34 5.43
CA ILE A 103 -7.01 -1.52 3.99
C ILE A 103 -5.70 -1.32 3.23
N ALA A 104 -5.01 -0.20 3.47
CA ALA A 104 -3.78 0.14 2.78
C ALA A 104 -2.69 -0.91 2.98
N ILE A 105 -2.50 -1.33 4.23
CA ILE A 105 -1.49 -2.32 4.62
C ILE A 105 -1.83 -3.70 4.05
N THR A 106 -3.10 -4.13 4.12
CA THR A 106 -3.53 -5.44 3.60
C THR A 106 -3.42 -5.49 2.07
N TYR A 107 -3.80 -4.42 1.39
CA TYR A 107 -3.64 -4.32 -0.07
C TYR A 107 -2.16 -4.37 -0.47
N THR A 108 -1.32 -3.59 0.21
CA THR A 108 0.12 -3.56 -0.06
C THR A 108 0.78 -4.91 0.23
N SER A 109 0.44 -5.57 1.35
CA SER A 109 0.99 -6.89 1.68
C SER A 109 0.56 -7.96 0.67
N ALA A 110 -0.70 -7.94 0.22
CA ALA A 110 -1.17 -8.83 -0.84
C ALA A 110 -0.41 -8.62 -2.16
N ILE A 111 -0.13 -7.37 -2.54
CA ILE A 111 0.67 -7.07 -3.74
C ILE A 111 2.11 -7.56 -3.57
N VAL A 112 2.73 -7.35 -2.41
CA VAL A 112 4.09 -7.85 -2.15
C VAL A 112 4.13 -9.36 -2.29
N LEU A 113 3.17 -10.08 -1.69
CA LEU A 113 3.06 -11.53 -1.82
C LEU A 113 2.87 -11.96 -3.27
N LEU A 114 1.99 -11.29 -4.02
CA LEU A 114 1.77 -11.53 -5.44
C LEU A 114 3.05 -11.32 -6.26
N CYS A 115 3.80 -10.25 -5.98
CA CYS A 115 5.03 -9.94 -6.70
C CYS A 115 6.16 -10.90 -6.38
N VAL A 116 6.28 -11.36 -5.13
CA VAL A 116 7.24 -12.40 -4.74
C VAL A 116 6.89 -13.75 -5.36
N ALA A 117 5.61 -14.11 -5.40
CA ALA A 117 5.14 -15.32 -6.07
C ALA A 117 5.36 -15.26 -7.59
N GLY A 118 5.14 -14.10 -8.21
CA GLY A 118 5.38 -13.87 -9.63
C GLY A 118 6.86 -13.82 -10.02
N SER A 119 7.75 -13.34 -9.14
CA SER A 119 9.19 -13.27 -9.41
C SER A 119 9.90 -14.61 -9.25
N THR A 120 9.39 -15.50 -8.41
CA THR A 120 9.96 -16.84 -8.17
C THR A 120 9.65 -17.84 -9.29
N GLY A 121 8.85 -17.46 -10.30
CA GLY A 121 8.49 -18.32 -11.42
C GLY A 121 7.58 -19.51 -11.05
N LEU A 122 7.12 -19.58 -9.79
CA LEU A 122 6.24 -20.64 -9.28
C LEU A 122 4.87 -20.65 -9.98
N PHE A 123 4.48 -19.53 -10.57
CA PHE A 123 3.28 -19.42 -11.40
C PHE A 123 3.66 -18.75 -12.73
N PRO A 124 3.18 -19.24 -13.88
CA PRO A 124 3.33 -18.58 -15.18
C PRO A 124 2.40 -17.37 -15.23
N LEU A 125 2.72 -16.37 -14.43
CA LEU A 125 2.02 -15.11 -14.33
C LEU A 125 2.55 -14.20 -15.44
N HIS A 126 1.74 -14.04 -16.48
CA HIS A 126 2.15 -13.39 -17.74
C HIS A 126 2.34 -11.87 -17.61
N GLY A 127 2.05 -11.27 -16.44
CA GLY A 127 2.07 -9.82 -16.27
C GLY A 127 1.01 -9.14 -17.13
N GLY A 128 1.32 -7.94 -17.63
CA GLY A 128 0.52 -7.26 -18.64
C GLY A 128 -0.81 -6.72 -18.11
N ARG A 129 -1.73 -6.40 -19.03
CA ARG A 129 -3.02 -5.77 -18.70
C ARG A 129 -3.85 -6.59 -17.69
N ALA A 130 -3.78 -7.92 -17.77
CA ALA A 130 -4.50 -8.82 -16.86
C ALA A 130 -4.05 -8.67 -15.41
N LEU A 131 -2.73 -8.49 -15.16
CA LEU A 131 -2.21 -8.20 -13.83
C LEU A 131 -2.81 -6.90 -13.28
N TYR A 132 -2.77 -5.81 -14.04
CA TYR A 132 -3.28 -4.51 -13.60
C TYR A 132 -4.80 -4.51 -13.39
N GLN A 133 -5.54 -5.26 -14.20
CA GLN A 133 -6.96 -5.49 -13.98
C GLN A 133 -7.20 -6.27 -12.68
N GLY A 134 -6.40 -7.30 -12.40
CA GLY A 134 -6.42 -8.03 -11.13
C GLY A 134 -6.13 -7.13 -9.93
N LEU A 135 -5.14 -6.23 -10.04
CA LEU A 135 -4.81 -5.25 -9.00
C LEU A 135 -5.96 -4.27 -8.72
N LEU A 136 -6.71 -3.86 -9.76
CA LEU A 136 -7.90 -3.04 -9.60
C LEU A 136 -9.03 -3.80 -8.92
N TRP A 137 -9.25 -5.08 -9.23
CA TRP A 137 -10.25 -5.92 -8.57
C TRP A 137 -9.87 -6.30 -7.14
N LEU A 138 -8.58 -6.43 -6.84
CA LEU A 138 -8.10 -6.74 -5.51
C LEU A 138 -8.47 -5.62 -4.51
N PHE A 139 -8.48 -4.36 -4.95
CA PHE A 139 -8.78 -3.23 -4.08
C PHE A 139 -10.20 -3.28 -3.45
N PRO A 140 -11.31 -3.36 -4.21
CA PRO A 140 -12.65 -3.49 -3.63
C PRO A 140 -12.83 -4.79 -2.84
N VAL A 141 -12.13 -5.87 -3.20
CA VAL A 141 -12.13 -7.13 -2.44
C VAL A 141 -11.53 -6.92 -1.05
N VAL A 142 -10.37 -6.27 -0.96
CA VAL A 142 -9.73 -5.93 0.33
C VAL A 142 -10.61 -4.99 1.14
N CYS A 143 -11.16 -3.94 0.52
CA CYS A 143 -12.09 -3.02 1.19
C CYS A 143 -13.28 -3.77 1.79
N THR A 144 -13.94 -4.63 1.01
CA THR A 144 -15.09 -5.40 1.47
C THR A 144 -14.70 -6.37 2.58
N GLY A 145 -13.58 -7.09 2.43
CA GLY A 145 -13.09 -8.02 3.45
C GLY A 145 -12.84 -7.34 4.79
N ILE A 146 -12.15 -6.19 4.79
CA ILE A 146 -11.88 -5.43 6.01
C ILE A 146 -13.17 -4.88 6.64
N LEU A 147 -14.11 -4.38 5.83
CA LEU A 147 -15.41 -3.91 6.32
C LEU A 147 -16.23 -5.05 6.95
N VAL A 148 -16.24 -6.23 6.32
CA VAL A 148 -16.90 -7.42 6.87
C VAL A 148 -16.29 -7.82 8.21
N ILE A 149 -14.95 -7.86 8.31
CA ILE A 149 -14.25 -8.14 9.58
C ILE A 149 -14.66 -7.13 10.66
N LYS A 150 -14.75 -5.84 10.31
CA LYS A 150 -15.18 -4.79 11.24
C LYS A 150 -16.63 -5.00 11.72
N VAL A 151 -17.54 -5.35 10.81
CA VAL A 151 -18.96 -5.58 11.14
C VAL A 151 -19.14 -6.83 12.00
N LEU A 152 -18.46 -7.92 11.67
CA LEU A 152 -18.53 -9.19 12.42
C LEU A 152 -17.85 -9.09 13.80
N GLY A 153 -16.74 -8.35 13.89
CA GLY A 153 -16.03 -8.10 15.14
C GLY A 153 -16.75 -7.13 16.10
N LYS A 154 -17.99 -6.71 15.81
CA LYS A 154 -18.84 -5.91 16.69
C LYS A 154 -19.68 -6.78 17.66
N LYS A 155 -19.61 -8.11 17.55
CA LYS A 155 -20.40 -9.05 18.37
C LYS A 155 -19.75 -9.53 19.67
N ASP A 156 -18.51 -9.13 19.95
CA ASP A 156 -17.81 -9.39 21.22
C ASP A 156 -17.49 -8.07 21.93
#